data_AF-A0A852CMW3-F1
#
_entry.id   AF-A0A852CMW3-F1
#
_cell.length_a   1.000
_cell.length_b   1.000
_cell.length_c   1.000
_cell.angle_alpha   90.00
_cell.angle_beta   90.00
_cell.angle_gamma   90.00
#
_symmetry.space_group_name_H-M   'P 1'
#
loop_
_entity.id
_entity.type
_entity.pdbx_description
1 polymer ?
#
loop_
_entity_poly.entity_id
_entity_poly.type
_entity_poly.pdbx_seq_one_letter_code
_entity_poly.pdbx_strand_id
1 'polypeptide(L)'
;LHHIGIIYRDLKPENLILDGFLARNTSALTCFDQVDFGFAKKIGSGQKTWTFCGTPEYVAPEVILSKGHDFSVDFWSLGILVYELLTGR
;
A
#
# COMPACT_ATOMS: atom_id res chain seq x y z
N LEU A 1 -8.73 -2.55 4.93
CA LEU A 1 -8.70 -1.08 5.21
C LEU A 1 -9.77 -0.30 4.44
N HIS A 2 -9.85 -0.43 3.11
CA HIS A 2 -10.78 0.39 2.31
C HIS A 2 -12.27 0.24 2.66
N HIS A 3 -12.72 -0.96 3.07
CA HIS A 3 -14.11 -1.19 3.49
C HIS A 3 -14.54 -0.31 4.68
N ILE A 4 -13.60 0.14 5.52
CA ILE A 4 -13.85 1.04 6.65
C ILE A 4 -13.42 2.49 6.38
N GLY A 5 -13.14 2.82 5.11
CA GLY A 5 -12.78 4.16 4.65
C GLY A 5 -11.34 4.59 4.97
N ILE A 6 -10.42 3.65 5.22
CA ILE A 6 -9.00 3.96 5.49
C ILE A 6 -8.17 3.71 4.23
N ILE A 7 -7.42 4.72 3.81
CA ILE A 7 -6.34 4.62 2.80
C ILE A 7 -5.02 4.42 3.54
N TYR A 8 -4.15 3.54 3.05
CA TYR A 8 -2.88 3.21 3.71
C TYR A 8 -1.71 4.10 3.26
N ARG A 9 -1.54 4.31 1.94
CA ARG A 9 -0.64 5.28 1.29
C ARG A 9 0.88 5.04 1.45
N ASP A 10 1.31 3.92 2.03
CA ASP A 10 2.74 3.57 2.13
C ASP A 10 2.98 2.05 1.99
N LEU A 11 2.36 1.44 0.97
CA LEU A 11 2.55 0.01 0.67
C LEU A 11 3.88 -0.21 -0.04
N LYS A 12 4.79 -0.93 0.62
CA LYS A 12 6.14 -1.26 0.16
C LYS A 12 6.67 -2.51 0.88
N PRO A 13 7.68 -3.22 0.34
CA PRO A 13 8.26 -4.42 0.95
C PRO A 13 8.67 -4.24 2.41
N GLU A 14 9.20 -3.07 2.79
CA GLU A 14 9.68 -2.78 4.14
C GLU A 14 8.54 -2.79 5.18
N ASN A 15 7.32 -2.48 4.74
CA ASN A 15 6.13 -2.43 5.60
C ASN A 15 5.34 -3.75 5.59
N LEU A 16 5.88 -4.80 4.96
CA LEU A 16 5.29 -6.13 4.88
C LEU A 16 6.06 -7.08 5.81
N ILE A 17 5.53 -7.32 7.01
CA ILE A 17 6.14 -8.29 7.91
C ILE A 17 5.68 -9.70 7.54
N LEU A 18 6.66 -10.59 7.30
CA LEU A 18 6.42 -12.01 7.12
C LEU A 18 6.31 -12.68 8.51
N ASP A 19 5.16 -13.25 8.85
CA ASP A 19 5.09 -14.14 10.01
C ASP A 19 5.81 -15.47 9.69
N GLY A 20 6.97 -15.66 10.33
CA GLY A 20 7.88 -16.78 10.09
C GLY A 20 7.32 -18.15 10.47
N PHE A 21 6.20 -18.23 11.19
CA PHE A 21 5.59 -19.52 11.57
C PHE A 21 4.87 -20.21 10.39
N LEU A 22 4.27 -19.42 9.48
CA LEU A 22 3.56 -19.90 8.29
C LEU A 22 4.46 -20.09 7.06
N ALA A 23 5.60 -19.38 7.00
CA ALA A 23 6.53 -19.45 5.88
C ALA A 23 7.23 -20.82 5.70
N ARG A 24 7.19 -21.71 6.71
CA ARG A 24 7.91 -23.00 6.66
C ARG A 24 7.16 -24.13 5.94
N ASN A 25 5.85 -23.98 5.66
CA ASN A 25 5.03 -25.10 5.15
C ASN A 25 4.14 -24.79 3.94
N THR A 26 4.07 -23.55 3.45
CA THR A 26 3.24 -23.21 2.29
C THR A 26 3.95 -22.27 1.33
N SER A 27 4.04 -22.66 0.06
CA SER A 27 4.25 -21.80 -1.10
C SER A 27 3.06 -20.87 -1.37
N ALA A 28 2.28 -20.53 -0.34
CA ALA A 28 1.05 -19.77 -0.41
C ALA A 28 1.02 -18.77 0.73
N LEU A 29 0.87 -17.50 0.34
CA LEU A 29 0.35 -16.38 1.12
C LEU A 29 0.91 -16.31 2.54
N THR A 30 2.12 -15.77 2.64
CA THR A 30 2.58 -15.24 3.91
C THR A 30 1.55 -14.22 4.40
N CYS A 31 1.07 -14.38 5.63
CA CYS A 31 0.32 -13.35 6.31
C CYS A 31 1.24 -12.14 6.43
N PHE A 32 0.97 -11.14 5.59
CA PHE A 32 1.65 -9.86 5.64
C PHE A 32 0.90 -8.98 6.61
N ASP A 33 1.50 -8.74 7.77
CA ASP A 33 1.05 -7.67 8.64
C ASP A 33 1.56 -6.35 8.07
N GLN A 34 0.62 -5.47 7.69
CA GLN A 34 0.94 -4.08 7.34
C GLN A 34 1.33 -3.34 8.61
N VAL A 35 2.58 -2.90 8.66
CA VAL A 35 3.08 -2.06 9.76
C VAL A 35 3.21 -0.62 9.33
N ASP A 36 3.25 0.29 10.30
CA ASP A 36 3.33 1.74 10.07
C ASP A 36 2.08 2.34 9.37
N PHE A 37 1.22 2.95 10.19
CA PHE A 37 0.03 3.69 9.76
C PHE A 37 0.27 5.21 9.76
N GLY A 38 1.53 5.67 9.80
CA GLY A 38 1.87 7.10 9.86
C GLY A 38 1.35 7.89 8.66
N PHE A 39 1.22 7.23 7.51
CA PHE A 39 0.58 7.80 6.31
C PHE A 39 -0.86 7.36 6.12
N ALA A 40 -1.44 6.53 6.98
CA ALA A 40 -2.82 6.12 6.83
C ALA A 40 -3.78 7.29 7.09
N LYS A 41 -4.91 7.31 6.39
CA LYS A 41 -5.92 8.37 6.56
C LYS A 41 -7.33 7.85 6.31
N LYS A 42 -8.25 8.23 7.20
CA LYS A 42 -9.68 7.99 6.99
C LYS A 42 -10.25 9.05 6.05
N ILE A 43 -10.93 8.60 4.99
CA ILE A 43 -11.67 9.44 4.06
C ILE A 43 -13.15 9.03 4.04
N GLY A 44 -14.03 9.99 3.74
CA GLY A 44 -15.45 9.71 3.53
C GLY A 44 -15.71 8.99 2.20
N SER A 45 -16.89 8.41 2.06
CA SER A 45 -17.31 7.79 0.79
C SER A 45 -17.29 8.83 -0.35
N GLY A 46 -16.62 8.50 -1.45
CA GLY A 46 -16.47 9.40 -2.60
C GLY A 46 -15.60 10.64 -2.35
N GLN A 47 -14.93 10.74 -1.19
CA GLN A 47 -14.03 11.85 -0.89
C GLN A 47 -12.61 11.57 -1.37
N LYS A 48 -11.87 12.64 -1.64
CA LYS A 48 -10.45 12.61 -1.98
C LYS A 48 -9.61 13.29 -0.92
N THR A 49 -8.32 13.01 -0.92
CA THR A 49 -7.32 13.77 -0.16
C THR A 49 -6.20 14.26 -1.06
N TRP A 50 -5.46 15.29 -0.61
CA TRP A 50 -4.46 16.01 -1.41
C TRP A 50 -3.08 16.03 -0.75
N THR A 51 -2.91 15.37 0.39
CA THR A 51 -1.63 15.34 1.09
C THR A 51 -0.62 14.53 0.28
N PHE A 52 0.45 15.18 -0.18
CA PHE A 52 1.58 14.50 -0.79
C PHE A 52 2.35 13.72 0.27
N CYS A 53 2.34 12.39 0.17
CA CYS A 53 2.99 11.47 1.12
C CYS A 53 3.17 10.08 0.49
N GLY A 54 3.88 9.20 1.19
CA GLY A 54 4.26 7.87 0.73
C GLY A 54 5.72 7.82 0.28
N THR A 55 6.19 6.60 0.01
CA THR A 55 7.56 6.32 -0.44
C THR A 55 7.69 6.58 -1.94
N PRO A 56 8.60 7.47 -2.40
CA PRO A 56 8.61 8.01 -3.77
C PRO A 56 8.47 7.01 -4.91
N GLU A 57 9.08 5.83 -4.76
CA GLU A 57 9.09 4.75 -5.74
C GLU A 57 7.69 4.11 -5.91
N TYR A 58 6.83 4.17 -4.90
CA TYR A 58 5.50 3.56 -4.86
C TYR A 58 4.36 4.57 -5.00
N VAL A 59 4.66 5.86 -5.15
CA VAL A 59 3.64 6.93 -5.22
C VAL A 59 2.93 6.92 -6.57
N ALA A 60 1.59 6.95 -6.53
CA ALA A 60 0.76 7.01 -7.72
C ALA A 60 0.86 8.36 -8.47
N PRO A 61 0.72 8.39 -9.81
CA PRO A 61 0.90 9.59 -10.61
C PRO A 61 -0.08 10.71 -10.25
N GLU A 62 -1.30 10.39 -9.85
CA GLU A 62 -2.31 11.35 -9.39
C GLU A 62 -1.93 12.06 -8.08
N VAL A 63 -1.11 11.41 -7.23
CA VAL A 63 -0.54 12.03 -6.03
C VAL A 63 0.55 13.02 -6.42
N ILE A 64 1.44 12.63 -7.34
CA ILE A 64 2.51 13.50 -7.89
C ILE A 64 1.93 14.73 -8.57
N LEU A 65 0.89 14.52 -9.40
CA LEU A 65 0.22 15.57 -10.13
C LEU A 65 -0.79 16.36 -9.26
N SER A 66 -0.87 16.06 -7.96
CA SER A 66 -1.78 16.73 -7.02
C SER A 66 -3.24 16.78 -7.47
N LYS A 67 -3.71 15.74 -8.19
CA LYS A 67 -5.08 15.66 -8.73
C LYS A 67 -6.13 15.21 -7.70
N GLY A 68 -5.68 14.97 -6.46
CA GLY A 68 -6.48 14.38 -5.39
C GLY A 68 -6.64 12.86 -5.58
N HIS A 69 -6.54 12.13 -4.48
CA HIS A 69 -6.49 10.67 -4.48
C HIS A 69 -7.40 10.03 -3.43
N ASP A 70 -7.74 8.77 -3.66
CA ASP A 70 -8.56 7.92 -2.81
C ASP A 70 -7.89 6.53 -2.64
N PHE A 71 -8.67 5.48 -2.36
CA PHE A 71 -8.17 4.12 -2.18
C PHE A 71 -7.41 3.54 -3.39
N SER A 72 -7.60 4.11 -4.59
CA SER A 72 -6.91 3.67 -5.82
C SER A 72 -5.38 3.69 -5.72
N VAL A 73 -4.81 4.60 -4.91
CA VAL A 73 -3.34 4.70 -4.76
C VAL A 73 -2.72 3.48 -4.11
N ASP A 74 -3.45 2.79 -3.22
CA ASP A 74 -2.95 1.57 -2.60
C ASP A 74 -2.88 0.42 -3.61
N PHE A 75 -3.75 0.42 -4.63
CA PHE A 75 -3.69 -0.55 -5.74
C PHE A 75 -2.54 -0.26 -6.70
N TRP A 76 -2.21 1.03 -6.90
CA TRP A 76 -1.01 1.41 -7.66
C TRP A 76 0.25 0.88 -6.98
N SER A 77 0.42 1.17 -5.69
CA SER A 77 1.57 0.69 -4.92
C SER A 77 1.61 -0.83 -4.86
N LEU A 78 0.47 -1.52 -4.80
CA LEU A 78 0.38 -2.98 -4.89
C LEU A 78 0.88 -3.50 -6.24
N GLY A 79 0.57 -2.81 -7.34
CA GLY A 79 1.06 -3.16 -8.66
C GLY A 79 2.59 -3.12 -8.76
N ILE A 80 3.20 -2.10 -8.17
CA ILE A 80 4.67 -1.96 -8.09
C ILE A 80 5.26 -3.08 -7.23
N LEU A 81 4.70 -3.29 -6.04
CA LEU A 81 5.12 -4.37 -5.15
C LEU A 81 5.06 -5.75 -5.84
N VAL A 82 3.96 -6.07 -6.51
CA VAL A 82 3.82 -7.34 -7.24
C VAL A 82 4.84 -7.45 -8.37
N TYR A 83 5.08 -6.36 -9.09
CA TYR A 83 6.12 -6.32 -10.12
C TYR A 83 7.49 -6.66 -9.52
N GLU A 84 7.89 -6.00 -8.44
CA GLU A 84 9.18 -6.23 -7.77
C GLU A 84 9.31 -7.67 -7.25
N LEU A 85 8.24 -8.22 -6.67
CA LEU A 85 8.23 -9.61 -6.20
C LEU A 85 8.41 -10.62 -7.35
N LEU A 86 7.95 -10.30 -8.55
CA LEU A 86 8.06 -11.17 -9.72
C LEU A 86 9.40 -11.01 -10.45
N THR A 87 9.98 -9.81 -10.47
CA THR A 87 11.21 -9.50 -11.20
C THR A 87 12.47 -9.55 -10.32
N GLY A 88 12.31 -9.46 -8.99
CA GLY A 88 13.39 -9.24 -8.04
C GLY A 88 14.08 -7.87 -8.22
N ARG A 89 13.39 -6.89 -8.81
CA ARG A 89 13.92 -5.57 -9.18
C ARG A 89 12.92 -4.47 -8.95
#